data_AF-A0ABC8LVN9-F1
#
_entry.id   AF-A0ABC8LVN9-F1
#
_cell.length_a   1.000
_cell.length_b   1.000
_cell.length_c   1.000
_cell.angle_alpha   90.00
_cell.angle_beta   90.00
_cell.angle_gamma   90.00
#
_symmetry.space_group_name_H-M   'P 1'
#
loop_
_entity.id
_entity.type
_entity.pdbx_description
1 polymer ?
#
loop_
_entity_poly.entity_id
_entity_poly.type
_entity_poly.pdbx_seq_one_letter_code
_entity_poly.pdbx_strand_id
1 'polypeptide(L)'
;MAGDNDWMKTADTTKMDSEFVKAAGVESSKRPPGSNPGGVLHQRPNLPYSYTTMAIAGLAISGAIMYTVMYVKKKPEASATDVAKAATGTAKPQDTHPRK
;
A
#
# COMPACT_ATOMS: atom_id res chain seq x y z
N MET A 1 -15.26 -39.37 -15.48
CA MET A 1 -15.09 -39.94 -14.13
C MET A 1 -13.63 -39.82 -13.78
N ALA A 2 -13.29 -39.07 -12.72
CA ALA A 2 -11.93 -39.07 -12.20
C ALA A 2 -11.62 -40.47 -11.66
N GLY A 3 -10.47 -41.04 -11.99
CA GLY A 3 -10.07 -42.36 -11.52
C GLY A 3 -9.71 -42.31 -10.03
N ASP A 4 -9.82 -43.43 -9.33
CA ASP A 4 -9.64 -43.53 -7.87
C ASP A 4 -8.29 -43.00 -7.34
N ASN A 5 -7.29 -42.80 -8.22
CA ASN A 5 -5.96 -42.32 -7.89
C ASN A 5 -5.66 -40.89 -8.37
N ASP A 6 -6.61 -40.18 -8.96
CA ASP A 6 -6.37 -38.81 -9.47
C ASP A 6 -6.07 -37.81 -8.36
N TRP A 7 -6.51 -38.06 -7.12
CA TRP A 7 -6.20 -37.23 -5.94
C TRP A 7 -4.70 -37.17 -5.64
N MET A 8 -3.93 -38.20 -6.00
CA MET A 8 -2.48 -38.28 -5.76
C MET A 8 -1.70 -37.25 -6.58
N LYS A 9 -2.21 -36.83 -7.74
CA LYS A 9 -1.58 -35.83 -8.62
C LYS A 9 -1.68 -34.41 -8.05
N THR A 10 -2.64 -34.19 -7.15
CA THR A 10 -2.95 -32.87 -6.57
C THR A 10 -2.67 -32.79 -5.06
N ALA A 11 -2.07 -33.84 -4.46
CA ALA A 11 -1.78 -33.88 -3.03
C ALA A 11 -0.77 -32.78 -2.63
N ASP A 12 -1.09 -32.03 -1.56
CA ASP A 12 -0.19 -31.00 -1.04
C ASP A 12 0.95 -31.64 -0.24
N THR A 13 2.14 -31.66 -0.83
CA THR A 13 3.37 -32.21 -0.25
C THR A 13 4.27 -31.13 0.35
N THR A 14 3.82 -29.87 0.39
CA THR A 14 4.64 -28.70 0.78
C THR A 14 5.12 -28.75 2.23
N LYS A 15 4.38 -29.45 3.10
CA LYS A 15 4.70 -29.60 4.53
C LYS A 15 5.14 -31.02 4.91
N MET A 16 5.22 -31.94 3.95
CA MET A 16 5.64 -33.31 4.20
C MET A 16 7.16 -33.44 4.05
N ASP A 17 7.74 -34.31 4.87
CA ASP A 17 9.13 -34.70 4.70
C ASP A 17 9.31 -35.56 3.44
N SER A 18 10.49 -35.48 2.82
CA SER A 18 10.79 -36.15 1.56
C SER A 18 10.65 -37.68 1.62
N GLU A 19 10.92 -38.29 2.77
CA GLU A 19 10.76 -39.74 2.95
C GLU A 19 9.28 -40.14 2.97
N PHE A 20 8.43 -39.34 3.62
CA PHE A 20 6.99 -39.57 3.68
C PHE A 20 6.31 -39.37 2.32
N VAL A 21 6.76 -38.39 1.53
CA VAL A 21 6.25 -38.15 0.16
C VAL A 21 6.53 -39.36 -0.74
N LYS A 22 7.72 -39.96 -0.61
CA LYS A 22 8.12 -41.15 -1.34
C LYS A 22 7.33 -42.39 -0.91
N ALA A 23 7.15 -42.59 0.40
CA ALA A 23 6.37 -43.69 0.94
C ALA A 23 4.88 -43.61 0.54
N ALA A 24 4.33 -42.40 0.46
CA ALA A 24 2.94 -42.15 0.05
C ALA A 24 2.73 -42.16 -1.47
N GLY A 25 3.77 -42.31 -2.29
CA GLY A 25 3.66 -42.40 -3.75
C GLY A 25 3.21 -41.10 -4.44
N VAL A 26 3.29 -39.96 -3.74
CA VAL A 26 2.82 -38.63 -4.22
C VAL A 26 3.97 -37.76 -4.74
N GLU A 27 5.08 -38.38 -5.16
CA GLU A 27 6.23 -37.66 -5.73
C GLU A 27 5.84 -36.83 -6.97
N SER A 28 4.85 -37.30 -7.74
CA SER A 28 4.34 -36.60 -8.94
C SER A 28 3.61 -35.29 -8.63
N SER A 29 3.11 -35.10 -7.40
CA SER A 29 2.49 -33.85 -6.97
C SER A 29 3.49 -32.86 -6.39
N LYS A 30 4.77 -33.25 -6.27
CA LYS A 30 5.83 -32.36 -5.81
C LYS A 30 5.98 -31.20 -6.78
N ARG A 31 5.77 -29.99 -6.28
CA ARG A 31 5.93 -28.77 -7.09
C ARG A 31 7.39 -28.56 -7.45
N PRO A 32 7.68 -27.98 -8.64
CA PRO A 32 9.04 -27.69 -9.05
C PRO A 32 9.73 -26.78 -8.01
N PRO A 33 11.02 -27.04 -7.71
CA PRO A 33 11.78 -26.19 -6.79
C PRO A 33 11.78 -24.74 -7.28
N GLY A 34 11.55 -23.79 -6.37
CA GLY A 34 11.37 -22.37 -6.70
C GLY A 34 9.92 -21.95 -6.97
N SER A 35 8.97 -22.89 -6.98
CA SER A 35 7.55 -22.57 -6.83
C SER A 35 7.32 -22.12 -5.38
N ASN A 36 7.17 -20.81 -5.17
CA ASN A 36 6.79 -20.22 -3.89
C ASN A 36 5.26 -20.05 -3.84
N PRO A 37 4.46 -21.02 -3.36
CA PRO A 37 3.06 -20.75 -3.02
C PRO A 37 3.02 -20.05 -1.65
N GLY A 38 3.71 -18.93 -1.53
CA GLY A 38 3.91 -18.18 -0.29
C GLY A 38 2.87 -17.08 -0.09
N GLY A 39 1.64 -17.28 -0.58
CA GLY A 39 0.53 -16.36 -0.33
C GLY A 39 -0.51 -17.04 0.53
N VAL A 40 -1.02 -16.34 1.55
CA VAL A 40 -2.26 -16.76 2.20
C VAL A 40 -3.36 -16.79 1.14
N LEU A 41 -4.20 -17.82 1.14
CA LEU A 41 -5.35 -17.90 0.26
C LEU A 41 -6.17 -16.60 0.40
N HIS A 42 -6.30 -15.82 -0.68
CA HIS A 42 -6.88 -14.45 -0.76
C HIS A 42 -6.00 -13.26 -0.34
N GLN A 43 -4.72 -13.44 0.04
CA GLN A 43 -3.79 -12.31 0.17
C GLN A 43 -2.96 -12.13 -1.09
N ARG A 44 -2.97 -10.91 -1.61
CA ARG A 44 -2.10 -10.50 -2.71
C ARG A 44 -0.71 -10.18 -2.14
N PRO A 45 0.35 -10.93 -2.51
CA PRO A 45 1.68 -10.73 -1.93
C PRO A 45 2.38 -9.45 -2.43
N ASN A 46 1.92 -8.86 -3.54
CA ASN A 46 2.53 -7.66 -4.11
C ASN A 46 1.47 -6.66 -4.59
N LEU A 47 1.59 -5.40 -4.16
CA LEU A 47 0.73 -4.30 -4.60
C LEU A 47 1.04 -3.92 -6.07
N PRO A 48 0.08 -3.32 -6.79
CA PRO A 48 0.29 -2.91 -8.19
C PRO A 48 1.32 -1.77 -8.32
N TYR A 49 1.60 -1.06 -7.23
CA TYR A 49 2.60 0.01 -7.16
C TYR A 49 3.40 -0.10 -5.87
N SER A 50 4.66 0.34 -5.92
CA SER A 50 5.52 0.38 -4.73
C SER A 50 5.02 1.41 -3.72
N TYR A 51 5.34 1.21 -2.44
CA TYR A 51 5.05 2.19 -1.38
C TYR A 51 5.63 3.57 -1.70
N THR A 52 6.84 3.62 -2.26
CA THR A 52 7.48 4.87 -2.67
C THR A 52 6.68 5.59 -3.75
N THR A 53 6.20 4.86 -4.76
CA THR A 53 5.35 5.42 -5.82
C THR A 53 4.06 5.99 -5.25
N MET A 54 3.39 5.24 -4.36
CA MET A 54 2.17 5.70 -3.71
C MET A 54 2.41 6.95 -2.84
N ALA A 55 3.52 6.99 -2.10
CA ALA A 55 3.88 8.14 -1.28
C ALA A 55 4.13 9.40 -2.12
N ILE A 56 4.91 9.28 -3.20
CA ILE A 56 5.18 10.39 -4.12
C ILE A 56 3.88 10.88 -4.77
N ALA A 57 3.03 9.97 -5.23
CA ALA A 57 1.74 10.33 -5.84
C ALA A 57 0.83 11.05 -4.84
N GLY A 58 0.73 10.56 -3.61
CA GLY A 58 -0.04 11.20 -2.54
C GLY A 58 0.47 12.61 -2.20
N LEU A 59 1.79 12.79 -2.11
CA LEU A 59 2.39 14.12 -1.90
C LEU A 59 2.12 15.06 -3.08
N ALA A 60 2.22 14.58 -4.32
CA ALA A 60 1.95 15.39 -5.51
C ALA A 60 0.50 15.88 -5.55
N ILE A 61 -0.46 14.98 -5.31
CA ILE A 61 -1.89 15.32 -5.24
C ILE A 61 -2.15 16.35 -4.14
N SER A 62 -1.58 16.14 -2.96
CA SER A 62 -1.74 17.04 -1.81
C SER A 62 -1.18 18.44 -2.11
N GLY A 63 0.01 18.51 -2.73
CA GLY A 63 0.62 19.77 -3.15
C GLY A 63 -0.21 20.51 -4.20
N ALA A 64 -0.76 19.80 -5.19
CA ALA A 64 -1.62 20.41 -6.21
C ALA A 64 -2.91 20.98 -5.62
N ILE A 65 -3.54 20.26 -4.69
CA ILE A 65 -4.72 20.75 -3.96
C ILE A 65 -4.35 21.97 -3.13
N MET A 66 -3.27 21.90 -2.35
CA MET A 66 -2.79 23.01 -1.52
C MET A 66 -2.53 24.27 -2.37
N TYR A 67 -1.81 24.13 -3.48
CA TYR A 67 -1.52 25.23 -4.39
C TYR A 67 -2.81 25.83 -4.97
N THR A 68 -3.73 24.99 -5.43
CA THR A 68 -5.00 25.45 -6.03
C THR A 68 -5.86 26.19 -5.02
N VAL A 69 -5.99 25.66 -3.80
CA VAL A 69 -6.74 26.30 -2.71
C VAL A 69 -6.11 27.64 -2.36
N MET A 70 -4.77 27.71 -2.22
CA MET A 70 -4.10 28.98 -1.99
C MET A 70 -4.30 29.94 -3.16
N TYR A 71 -4.17 29.50 -4.40
CA TYR A 71 -4.33 30.36 -5.57
C TYR A 71 -5.73 30.97 -5.65
N VAL A 72 -6.77 30.17 -5.44
CA VAL A 72 -8.17 30.61 -5.56
C VAL A 72 -8.65 31.38 -4.34
N LYS A 73 -8.21 31.02 -3.13
CA LYS A 73 -8.75 31.56 -1.87
C LYS A 73 -7.81 32.47 -1.10
N LYS A 74 -6.59 32.72 -1.58
CA LYS A 74 -5.67 33.64 -0.91
C LYS A 74 -6.29 35.03 -0.84
N LYS A 75 -6.45 35.51 0.39
CA LYS A 75 -6.80 36.90 0.67
C LYS A 75 -5.54 37.76 0.47
N PRO A 76 -5.54 38.79 -0.40
CA PRO A 76 -4.38 39.64 -0.61
C PRO A 76 -4.00 40.44 0.64
N GLU A 77 -4.97 40.70 1.50
CA GLU A 77 -4.83 41.45 2.76
C GLU A 77 -4.10 40.65 3.85
N ALA A 78 -4.07 39.31 3.76
CA ALA A 78 -3.49 38.44 4.77
C ALA A 78 -2.15 37.89 4.30
N SER A 79 -1.07 38.26 5.00
CA SER A 79 0.24 37.65 4.77
C SER A 79 0.27 36.20 5.25
N ALA A 80 1.08 35.36 4.62
CA ALA A 80 1.32 33.99 5.08
C ALA A 80 1.82 33.95 6.53
N THR A 81 2.62 34.94 6.94
CA THR A 81 3.10 35.08 8.32
C THR A 81 1.98 35.35 9.31
N ASP A 82 0.99 36.15 8.91
CA ASP A 82 -0.14 36.52 9.78
C ASP A 82 -1.06 35.31 9.97
N VAL A 83 -1.31 34.56 8.89
CA VAL A 83 -2.06 33.30 8.93
C VAL A 83 -1.34 32.26 9.79
N ALA A 84 -0.02 32.14 9.67
CA ALA A 84 0.77 31.22 10.48
C ALA A 84 0.66 31.57 11.97
N LYS A 85 0.87 32.84 12.34
CA LYS A 85 0.71 33.30 13.73
C LYS A 85 -0.70 33.06 14.26
N ALA A 86 -1.73 33.28 13.43
CA ALA A 86 -3.11 33.02 13.80
C ALA A 86 -3.35 31.53 14.04
N ALA A 87 -2.83 30.67 13.18
CA ALA A 87 -2.92 29.22 13.32
C ALA A 87 -2.15 28.68 14.55
N THR A 88 -1.00 29.27 14.90
CA THR A 88 -0.20 28.88 16.06
C THR A 88 -0.60 29.57 17.36
N GLY A 89 -1.64 30.42 17.35
CA GLY A 89 -2.10 31.16 18.54
C GLY A 89 -1.13 32.24 19.03
N THR A 90 -0.17 32.64 18.22
CA THR A 90 0.85 33.67 18.56
C THR A 90 0.55 35.02 17.91
N ALA A 91 -0.61 35.14 17.25
CA ALA A 91 -1.06 36.38 16.62
C ALA A 91 -1.35 37.48 17.65
N LYS A 92 -0.93 38.69 17.33
CA LYS A 92 -1.35 39.91 18.05
C LYS A 92 -2.56 40.54 17.35
N PRO A 93 -3.34 41.41 18.01
CA PRO A 93 -4.47 42.09 17.37
C PRO A 93 -4.12 42.86 16.09
N GLN A 94 -2.86 43.29 15.95
CA GLN A 94 -2.36 43.96 14.74
C GLN A 94 -2.13 42.99 13.57
N ASP A 95 -1.97 41.69 13.82
CA ASP A 95 -1.76 40.66 12.79
C ASP A 95 -3.09 40.17 12.18
N THR A 96 -4.25 40.53 12.76
CA THR A 96 -5.58 40.04 12.33
C THR A 96 -6.47 41.10 11.70
N HIS A 97 -5.98 42.34 11.55
CA HIS A 97 -6.75 43.43 10.91
C HIS A 97 -6.36 43.62 9.44
N PRO A 98 -7.32 43.93 8.54
CA PRO A 98 -7.00 44.26 7.15
C PRO A 98 -6.00 45.42 7.07
N ARG A 99 -4.91 45.24 6.31
CA ARG A 99 -4.00 46.34 5.98
C ARG A 99 -4.61 47.11 4.80
N LYS A 100 -4.70 48.44 4.93
CA LYS A 100 -5.11 49.34 3.84
C LYS A 100 -4.05 49.41 2.75
#